data_AF-A0A967QQ28-F1
#
_entry.id   AF-A0A967QQ28-F1
#
_cell.length_a   1.000
_cell.length_b   1.000
_cell.length_c   1.000
_cell.angle_alpha   90.00
_cell.angle_beta   90.00
_cell.angle_gamma   90.00
#
_symmetry.space_group_name_H-M   'P 1'
#
loop_
_entity.id
_entity.type
_entity.pdbx_description
1 polymer ?
#
loop_
_entity_poly.entity_id
_entity_poly.type
_entity_poly.pdbx_seq_one_letter_code
_entity_poly.pdbx_strand_id
1 'polypeptide(L)'
;MTPSIEAFFEDELMPLARELKAEKYEFFPSRPNYSTKSYWASRSRRRMSREDFENLSPVLQNRIEEKLVELWRSGEPRSLTQLAPTLAALARVLREVEVEEKDVSPFIYVMY
;
A
#
# COMPACT_ATOMS: atom_id res chain seq x y z
N MET A 1 5.63 7.63 20.33
CA MET A 1 4.78 7.85 19.14
C MET A 1 5.42 8.95 18.32
N THR A 2 5.60 8.75 17.02
CA THR A 2 6.19 9.74 16.13
C THR A 2 5.16 10.85 15.88
N PRO A 3 5.43 12.12 16.24
CA PRO A 3 4.45 13.21 16.17
C PRO A 3 3.89 13.46 14.76
N SER A 4 4.56 12.96 13.71
CA SER A 4 4.06 13.08 12.33
C SER A 4 2.89 12.14 12.01
N ILE A 5 2.74 11.02 12.71
CA ILE A 5 1.61 10.10 12.47
C ILE A 5 0.35 10.69 13.08
N GLU A 6 0.42 11.18 14.32
CA GLU A 6 -0.73 11.77 15.02
C GLU A 6 -1.31 12.96 14.23
N ALA A 7 -0.43 13.85 13.75
CA ALA A 7 -0.84 14.98 12.90
C ALA A 7 -1.54 14.52 11.61
N PHE A 8 -1.00 13.51 10.91
CA PHE A 8 -1.68 12.96 9.73
C PHE A 8 -3.08 12.41 10.05
N PHE A 9 -3.23 11.74 11.19
CA PHE A 9 -4.53 11.23 11.61
C PHE A 9 -5.50 12.36 11.91
N GLU A 10 -5.11 13.35 12.70
CA GLU A 10 -6.00 14.42 13.16
C GLU A 10 -6.33 15.44 12.07
N ASP A 11 -5.34 15.82 11.25
CA ASP A 11 -5.44 16.94 10.31
C ASP A 11 -5.92 16.50 8.92
N GLU A 12 -5.65 15.27 8.50
CA GLU A 12 -5.98 14.80 7.15
C GLU A 12 -6.99 13.65 7.14
N LEU A 13 -6.68 12.56 7.85
CA LEU A 13 -7.48 11.33 7.76
C LEU A 13 -8.85 11.48 8.42
N MET A 14 -8.91 12.03 9.63
CA MET A 14 -10.15 12.16 10.39
C MET A 14 -11.16 13.12 9.76
N PRO A 15 -10.76 14.30 9.24
CA PRO A 15 -11.65 15.16 8.46
C PRO A 15 -12.21 14.44 7.23
N LEU A 16 -11.36 13.79 6.44
CA LEU A 16 -11.80 13.05 5.25
C LEU A 16 -12.76 11.91 5.61
N ALA A 17 -12.50 11.18 6.69
CA ALA A 17 -13.38 10.13 7.17
C ALA A 17 -14.76 10.68 7.60
N ARG A 18 -14.81 11.87 8.20
CA ARG A 18 -16.07 12.53 8.56
C ARG A 18 -16.87 12.95 7.32
N GLU A 19 -16.20 13.50 6.31
CA GLU A 19 -16.82 13.87 5.04
C GLU A 19 -17.42 12.65 4.34
N LEU A 20 -16.63 11.59 4.17
CA LEU A 20 -17.10 10.34 3.55
C LEU A 20 -18.23 9.68 4.35
N LYS A 21 -18.20 9.77 5.68
CA LYS A 21 -19.31 9.31 6.53
C LYS A 21 -20.58 10.15 6.32
N ALA A 22 -20.46 11.47 6.17
CA ALA A 22 -21.59 12.35 5.87
C ALA A 22 -22.19 12.06 4.48
N GLU A 23 -21.36 11.71 3.52
CA GLU A 23 -21.75 11.26 2.17
C GLU A 23 -22.37 9.85 2.16
N LYS A 24 -22.47 9.19 3.32
CA LYS A 24 -22.93 7.79 3.46
C LYS A 24 -22.11 6.81 2.62
N TYR A 25 -20.83 7.13 2.40
CA TYR A 25 -19.94 6.25 1.65
C TYR A 25 -19.76 4.93 2.41
N GLU A 26 -20.04 3.81 1.73
CA GLU A 26 -19.93 2.47 2.31
C GLU A 26 -18.53 1.91 2.06
N PHE A 27 -17.63 2.08 3.04
CA PHE A 27 -16.24 1.61 2.94
C PHE A 27 -16.13 0.09 2.83
N PHE A 28 -17.01 -0.61 3.54
CA PHE A 28 -17.05 -2.06 3.58
C PHE A 28 -18.36 -2.52 2.99
N PRO A 29 -18.36 -3.10 1.78
CA PRO A 29 -19.59 -3.57 1.18
C PRO A 29 -20.23 -4.60 2.11
N SER A 30 -21.40 -4.29 2.64
CA SER A 30 -22.19 -5.18 3.51
C SER A 30 -22.68 -6.45 2.79
N ARG A 31 -22.51 -6.51 1.47
CA ARG A 31 -22.93 -7.62 0.61
C ARG A 31 -21.79 -8.10 -0.27
N PRO A 32 -21.74 -9.41 -0.59
CA PRO A 32 -20.78 -9.93 -1.55
C PRO A 32 -20.94 -9.23 -2.89
N ASN A 33 -19.83 -8.71 -3.43
CA ASN A 33 -19.84 -8.18 -4.79
C ASN A 33 -19.71 -9.34 -5.78
N TYR A 34 -20.84 -9.84 -6.27
CA TYR A 34 -20.90 -10.94 -7.24
C TYR A 34 -20.29 -10.62 -8.61
N SER A 35 -20.01 -9.34 -8.90
CA SER A 35 -19.28 -8.93 -10.12
C SER A 35 -17.76 -9.02 -9.97
N THR A 36 -17.25 -9.18 -8.74
CA THR A 36 -15.82 -9.31 -8.48
C THR A 36 -15.39 -10.75 -8.76
N LYS A 37 -14.33 -10.93 -9.56
CA LYS A 37 -13.76 -12.26 -9.82
C LYS A 37 -13.37 -12.88 -8.48
N SER A 38 -13.87 -14.09 -8.23
CA SER A 38 -13.65 -14.79 -6.95
C SER A 38 -12.17 -15.11 -6.73
N TYR A 39 -11.85 -15.65 -5.54
CA TYR A 39 -10.53 -16.19 -5.20
C TYR A 39 -9.98 -17.21 -6.22
N TRP A 40 -10.87 -17.76 -7.08
CA TRP A 40 -10.56 -18.68 -8.17
C TRP A 40 -10.26 -17.98 -9.50
N ALA A 41 -10.06 -16.66 -9.51
CA ALA A 41 -9.63 -15.93 -10.69
C ALA A 41 -8.30 -16.50 -11.17
N SER A 42 -8.31 -17.07 -12.37
CA SER A 42 -7.10 -17.52 -13.04
C SER A 42 -6.17 -16.33 -13.26
N ARG A 43 -5.00 -16.36 -12.63
CA ARG A 43 -3.98 -15.31 -12.78
C ARG A 43 -3.65 -15.15 -14.26
N SER A 44 -3.75 -13.92 -14.77
CA SER A 44 -3.37 -13.57 -16.14
C SER A 44 -1.87 -13.75 -16.37
N ARG A 45 -1.06 -13.55 -15.32
CA ARG A 45 0.40 -13.73 -15.35
C ARG A 45 0.77 -14.94 -14.47
N ARG A 46 1.21 -16.03 -15.11
CA ARG A 46 1.61 -17.29 -14.43
C ARG A 46 3.11 -17.39 -14.15
N ARG A 47 3.91 -16.46 -14.66
CA ARG A 47 5.36 -16.43 -14.49
C ARG A 47 5.79 -15.01 -14.14
N MET A 48 6.54 -14.90 -13.05
CA MET A 48 7.21 -13.67 -12.62
C MET A 48 8.63 -13.72 -13.20
N SER A 49 9.06 -12.69 -13.91
CA SER A 49 10.46 -12.60 -14.34
C SER A 49 11.34 -12.20 -13.15
N ARG A 50 12.64 -12.46 -13.26
CA ARG A 50 13.62 -11.99 -12.28
C ARG A 50 13.58 -10.47 -12.13
N GLU A 51 13.40 -9.76 -13.24
CA GLU A 51 13.23 -8.30 -13.25
C GLU A 51 11.94 -7.87 -12.57
N ASP A 52 10.82 -8.59 -12.71
CA ASP A 52 9.59 -8.27 -11.96
C ASP A 52 9.82 -8.40 -10.45
N PHE A 53 10.59 -9.40 -10.03
CA PHE A 53 10.94 -9.63 -8.63
C PHE A 53 11.86 -8.55 -8.07
N GLU A 54 12.93 -8.23 -8.80
CA GLU A 54 13.95 -7.27 -8.37
C GLU A 54 13.43 -5.81 -8.46
N ASN A 55 12.60 -5.48 -9.46
CA ASN A 55 12.04 -4.13 -9.63
C ASN A 55 10.91 -3.77 -8.65
N LEU A 56 10.33 -4.77 -7.96
CA LEU A 56 9.31 -4.53 -6.94
C LEU A 56 9.83 -3.74 -5.73
N SER A 57 11.13 -3.77 -5.45
CA SER A 57 11.67 -3.17 -4.21
C SER A 57 12.11 -1.70 -4.39
N PRO A 58 13.05 -1.33 -5.28
CA PRO A 58 13.60 0.03 -5.29
C PRO A 58 12.74 1.04 -6.08
N VAL A 59 12.06 0.59 -7.14
CA VAL A 59 11.28 1.47 -8.03
C VAL A 59 9.97 1.89 -7.38
N LEU A 60 9.34 1.00 -6.61
CA LEU A 60 8.15 1.31 -5.81
C LEU A 60 8.43 2.29 -4.67
N GLN A 61 9.65 2.29 -4.11
CA GLN A 61 10.03 3.22 -3.03
C GLN A 61 10.01 4.68 -3.50
N ASN A 62 10.55 4.94 -4.69
CA ASN A 62 10.60 6.31 -5.23
C ASN A 62 9.26 6.75 -5.84
N ARG A 63 8.36 5.80 -6.16
CA ARG A 63 7.08 6.04 -6.84
C ARG A 63 5.85 5.71 -5.99
N ILE A 64 6.00 5.55 -4.68
CA ILE A 64 4.90 5.13 -3.81
C ILE A 64 3.72 6.10 -3.87
N GLU A 65 3.99 7.41 -3.94
CA GLU A 65 2.98 8.45 -4.12
C GLU A 65 2.22 8.27 -5.45
N GLU A 66 2.95 8.20 -6.57
CA GLU A 66 2.37 8.00 -7.90
C GLU A 66 1.49 6.74 -7.96
N LYS A 67 1.94 5.66 -7.29
CA LYS A 67 1.22 4.39 -7.25
C LYS A 67 -0.03 4.44 -6.37
N LEU A 68 0.00 5.14 -5.25
CA LEU A 68 -1.18 5.37 -4.42
C LEU A 68 -2.21 6.22 -5.18
N VAL A 69 -1.77 7.25 -5.89
CA VAL A 69 -2.63 8.07 -6.74
C VAL A 69 -3.24 7.24 -7.88
N GLU A 70 -2.44 6.43 -8.58
CA GLU A 70 -2.92 5.54 -9.65
C GLU A 70 -3.97 4.55 -9.13
N LEU A 71 -3.69 3.92 -7.98
CA LEU A 71 -4.59 2.98 -7.32
C LEU A 71 -5.94 3.64 -7.01
N TRP A 72 -5.93 4.81 -6.38
CA TRP A 72 -7.16 5.47 -5.94
C TRP A 72 -7.86 6.30 -7.01
N ARG A 73 -7.19 6.66 -8.10
CA ARG A 73 -7.85 7.28 -9.28
C ARG A 73 -8.81 6.32 -9.97
N SER A 74 -8.45 5.04 -10.01
CA SER A 74 -9.24 4.00 -10.68
C SER A 74 -10.39 3.44 -9.82
N GLY A 75 -10.40 3.75 -8.52
CA GLY A 75 -11.42 3.33 -7.57
C GLY A 75 -12.23 4.48 -6.99
N GLU A 76 -13.18 4.14 -6.12
CA GLU A 76 -13.87 5.08 -5.25
C GLU A 76 -13.47 4.78 -3.78
N PRO A 77 -13.36 5.79 -2.90
CA PRO A 77 -13.58 7.20 -3.17
C PRO A 77 -12.30 7.88 -3.69
N ARG A 78 -12.43 8.70 -4.75
CA ARG A 78 -11.29 9.40 -5.37
C ARG A 78 -10.63 10.42 -4.45
N SER A 79 -11.34 10.90 -3.43
CA SER A 79 -10.83 11.83 -2.43
C SER A 79 -9.63 11.27 -1.64
N LEU A 80 -9.45 9.95 -1.60
CA LEU A 80 -8.26 9.31 -1.02
C LEU A 80 -6.96 9.72 -1.72
N THR A 81 -7.01 10.11 -3.01
CA THR A 81 -5.83 10.58 -3.74
C THR A 81 -5.12 11.76 -3.08
N GLN A 82 -5.84 12.55 -2.27
CA GLN A 82 -5.29 13.69 -1.55
C GLN A 82 -4.34 13.27 -0.41
N LEU A 83 -4.51 12.07 0.15
CA LEU A 83 -3.65 11.54 1.24
C LEU A 83 -2.32 10.97 0.73
N ALA A 84 -2.18 10.75 -0.58
CA ALA A 84 -1.03 10.07 -1.16
C ALA A 84 0.32 10.74 -0.87
N PRO A 85 0.47 12.08 -0.93
CA PRO A 85 1.74 12.75 -0.63
C PRO A 85 2.18 12.55 0.82
N THR A 86 1.28 12.76 1.78
CA THR A 86 1.59 12.66 3.21
C THR A 86 1.87 11.21 3.63
N LEU A 87 1.11 10.25 3.09
CA LEU A 87 1.39 8.83 3.29
C LEU A 87 2.72 8.40 2.68
N ALA A 88 3.08 8.91 1.51
CA ALA A 88 4.39 8.65 0.91
C ALA A 88 5.52 9.22 1.76
N ALA A 89 5.35 10.42 2.32
CA ALA A 89 6.32 11.02 3.24
C ALA A 89 6.46 10.19 4.53
N LEU A 90 5.36 9.78 5.14
CA LEU A 90 5.37 8.92 6.33
C LEU A 90 6.03 7.57 6.06
N ALA A 91 5.71 6.93 4.94
CA ALA A 91 6.32 5.66 4.56
C ALA A 91 7.83 5.75 4.41
N ARG A 92 8.35 6.90 3.92
CA ARG A 92 9.81 7.14 3.82
C ARG A 92 10.46 7.31 5.19
N VAL A 93 9.79 8.02 6.11
CA VAL A 93 10.31 8.31 7.46
C VAL A 93 10.27 7.09 8.38
N LEU A 94 9.18 6.31 8.30
CA LEU A 94 8.95 5.16 9.17
C LEU A 94 9.62 3.88 8.66
N ARG A 95 10.27 3.96 7.50
CA ARG A 95 10.97 2.80 6.95
C ARG A 95 12.18 2.48 7.79
N GLU A 96 12.13 1.32 8.43
CA GLU A 96 13.33 0.66 8.93
C GLU A 96 14.05 -0.01 7.76
N VAL A 97 15.32 0.31 7.57
CA VAL A 97 16.19 -0.43 6.65
C VAL A 97 16.85 -1.49 7.50
N GLU A 98 16.38 -2.74 7.39
CA GLU A 98 17.12 -3.87 7.92
C GLU A 98 18.50 -3.89 7.26
N VAL A 99 19.53 -3.65 8.05
CA VAL A 99 20.90 -3.92 7.66
C VAL A 99 21.08 -5.41 7.84
N GLU A 100 21.17 -6.17 6.74
CA GLU A 100 21.60 -7.57 6.81
C GLU A 100 22.99 -7.60 7.45
N GLU A 101 23.05 -7.86 8.76
CA GLU A 101 24.27 -8.34 9.39
C GLU A 101 24.55 -9.71 8.77
N LYS A 102 25.66 -9.81 8.04
CA LYS A 102 26.15 -11.03 7.38
C LYS A 102 26.59 -12.12 8.37
N ASP A 103 25.86 -12.33 9.47
CA ASP A 103 25.97 -13.55 10.25
C ASP A 103 24.88 -14.51 9.78
N VAL A 104 25.15 -15.10 8.61
CA VAL A 104 24.39 -16.23 8.12
C VAL A 104 24.62 -17.36 9.11
N SER A 105 23.59 -17.70 9.89
CA SER A 105 23.64 -18.85 10.79
C SER A 105 24.12 -20.08 10.00
N PRO A 106 25.13 -20.82 10.49
CA PRO A 106 25.69 -21.98 9.79
C PRO A 106 24.69 -23.14 9.60
N PHE A 107 23.45 -22.98 10.07
CA PHE A 107 22.37 -23.95 9.97
C PHE A 107 21.36 -23.65 8.85
N ILE A 108 21.49 -22.55 8.11
CA ILE A 108 20.63 -22.27 6.95
C ILE A 108 21.26 -22.91 5.70
N TYR A 109 20.71 -24.05 5.27
CA TYR A 109 21.00 -24.63 3.97
C TYR A 109 20.31 -23.82 2.87
N VAL A 110 21.09 -23.06 2.09
CA VAL A 110 20.63 -22.48 0.83
C VAL A 110 20.60 -23.63 -0.20
N MET A 111 19.41 -24.11 -0.57
CA MET A 111 19.25 -24.92 -1.78
C MET A 111 19.02 -23.98 -2.97
N TYR A 112 19.97 -24.00 -3.90
CA TYR A 112 19.95 -23.30 -5.19
C TYR A 112 18.88 -23.84 -6.14
#